data_AF-A0A1F2RUC0-F1
#
_entry.id   AF-A0A1F2RUC0-F1
#
_cell.length_a   1.000
_cell.length_b   1.000
_cell.length_c   1.000
_cell.angle_alpha   90.00
_cell.angle_beta   90.00
_cell.angle_gamma   90.00
#
_symmetry.space_group_name_H-M   'P 1'
#
loop_
_entity.id
_entity.type
_entity.pdbx_description
1 polymer ?
#
loop_
_entity_poly.entity_id
_entity_poly.type
_entity_poly.pdbx_seq_one_letter_code
_entity_poly.pdbx_strand_id
1 'polypeptide(L)'
;MLRSILRQLCPRCRQGKVFRSAIAMHERCPVCHLHFEREPGYFVGAMYAAFFLAVAVMLMAMGSFWLLTQWSMRAMLAASSVILLLAMPAVFRYSRIIWMYLDRAFDPEE
;
A
#
# COMPACT_ATOMS: atom_id res chain seq x y z
N MET A 1 6.61 2.83 -13.99
CA MET A 1 5.65 2.10 -13.12
C MET A 1 5.90 2.40 -11.65
N LEU A 2 7.09 2.11 -11.10
CA LEU A 2 7.43 2.38 -9.69
C LEU A 2 7.20 3.84 -9.23
N ARG A 3 7.63 4.83 -10.02
CA ARG A 3 7.40 6.26 -9.70
C ARG A 3 5.91 6.61 -9.58
N SER A 4 5.07 5.97 -10.39
CA SER A 4 3.62 6.20 -10.40
C SER A 4 2.94 5.55 -9.18
N ILE A 5 3.42 4.37 -8.77
CA ILE A 5 2.98 3.71 -7.52
C ILE A 5 3.36 4.56 -6.31
N LEU A 6 4.62 5.02 -6.23
CA LEU A 6 5.11 5.88 -5.14
C LEU A 6 4.34 7.21 -5.04
N ARG A 7 3.96 7.79 -6.19
CA ARG A 7 3.13 9.01 -6.25
C ARG A 7 1.63 8.75 -6.16
N GLN A 8 1.22 7.48 -6.00
CA GLN A 8 -0.19 7.07 -5.88
C GLN A 8 -1.05 7.57 -7.05
N LEU A 9 -0.51 7.41 -8.26
CA LEU A 9 -1.13 7.84 -9.51
C LEU A 9 -1.92 6.69 -10.12
N CYS A 10 -3.00 7.03 -10.81
CA CYS A 10 -3.89 6.13 -11.52
C CYS A 10 -3.09 5.15 -12.40
N PRO A 11 -3.38 3.84 -12.38
CA PRO A 11 -2.65 2.84 -13.15
C PRO A 11 -2.85 2.98 -14.68
N ARG A 12 -3.97 3.61 -15.11
CA ARG A 12 -4.31 3.87 -16.52
C ARG A 12 -3.59 5.10 -17.07
N CYS A 13 -3.93 6.29 -16.57
CA CYS A 13 -3.38 7.54 -17.11
C CYS A 13 -2.04 7.97 -16.48
N ARG A 14 -1.67 7.42 -15.32
CA ARG A 14 -0.47 7.79 -14.54
C ARG A 14 -0.35 9.28 -14.18
N GLN A 15 -1.45 10.02 -14.24
CA GLN A 15 -1.50 11.46 -13.96
C GLN A 15 -2.44 11.81 -12.80
N GLY A 16 -3.64 11.21 -12.76
CA GLY A 16 -4.60 11.47 -11.68
C GLY A 16 -4.19 10.82 -10.37
N LYS A 17 -4.23 11.57 -9.26
CA LYS A 17 -4.03 11.00 -7.91
C LYS A 17 -5.23 10.15 -7.53
N VAL A 18 -4.98 8.96 -6.98
CA VAL A 18 -6.06 8.06 -6.54
C VAL A 18 -6.64 8.53 -5.20
N PHE A 19 -5.79 8.99 -4.28
CA PHE A 19 -6.20 9.48 -2.97
C PHE A 19 -6.35 11.00 -2.97
N ARG A 20 -7.50 11.49 -2.46
CA ARG A 20 -7.77 12.92 -2.27
C ARG A 20 -7.31 13.43 -0.90
N SER A 21 -7.23 12.55 0.09
CA SER A 21 -6.73 12.85 1.44
C SER A 21 -5.91 11.68 1.99
N ALA A 22 -5.51 11.74 3.26
CA ALA A 22 -4.78 10.65 3.91
C ALA A 22 -5.55 9.32 3.91
N ILE A 23 -6.88 9.38 3.98
CA ILE A 23 -7.75 8.21 4.13
C ILE A 23 -8.82 8.10 3.04
N ALA A 24 -9.17 9.21 2.37
CA ALA A 24 -10.22 9.21 1.37
C ALA A 24 -9.65 9.00 -0.05
N MET A 25 -10.22 8.03 -0.75
CA MET A 25 -9.96 7.75 -2.16
C MET A 25 -10.99 8.48 -3.03
N HIS A 26 -10.60 8.84 -4.25
CA HIS A 26 -11.57 9.20 -5.27
C HIS A 26 -12.32 7.94 -5.73
N GLU A 27 -13.60 8.06 -6.08
CA GLU A 27 -14.35 6.97 -6.73
C GLU A 27 -13.94 6.81 -8.20
N ARG A 28 -13.64 7.92 -8.87
CA ARG A 28 -13.19 7.97 -10.26
C ARG A 28 -11.93 8.80 -10.40
N CYS A 29 -11.04 8.42 -11.30
CA CYS A 29 -9.84 9.17 -11.61
C CYS A 29 -10.20 10.59 -12.11
N PRO A 30 -9.60 11.67 -11.56
CA PRO A 30 -9.94 13.04 -11.95
C PRO A 30 -9.51 13.43 -13.38
N VAL A 31 -8.65 12.63 -14.02
CA VAL A 31 -8.11 12.89 -15.37
C VAL A 31 -8.77 12.01 -16.44
N CYS A 32 -8.76 10.68 -16.27
CA CYS A 32 -9.31 9.75 -17.27
C CYS A 32 -10.65 9.13 -16.88
N HIS A 33 -11.27 9.59 -15.78
CA HIS A 33 -12.58 9.16 -15.29
C HIS A 33 -12.76 7.65 -15.02
N LEU A 34 -11.67 6.88 -15.00
CA LEU A 34 -11.66 5.47 -14.63
C LEU A 34 -12.27 5.29 -13.25
N HIS A 35 -13.29 4.43 -13.12
CA HIS A 35 -13.82 4.02 -11.84
C HIS A 35 -12.83 3.08 -11.14
N PHE A 36 -12.38 3.43 -9.94
CA PHE A 36 -11.34 2.67 -9.24
C PHE A 36 -11.88 1.40 -8.56
N GLU A 37 -13.11 1.45 -8.07
CA GLU A 37 -13.80 0.28 -7.52
C GLU A 37 -14.67 -0.31 -8.63
N ARG A 38 -14.14 -1.29 -9.36
CA ARG A 38 -14.84 -1.88 -10.51
C ARG A 38 -16.07 -2.69 -10.08
N GLU A 39 -15.92 -3.40 -8.96
CA GLU A 39 -16.91 -4.33 -8.42
C GLU A 39 -17.04 -4.13 -6.91
N PRO A 40 -18.23 -4.38 -6.32
CA PRO A 40 -18.39 -4.38 -4.88
C PRO A 40 -17.46 -5.42 -4.24
N GLY A 41 -16.55 -4.97 -3.38
CA GLY A 41 -15.56 -5.85 -2.77
C GLY A 41 -14.25 -6.00 -3.57
N TYR A 42 -14.04 -5.22 -4.63
CA TYR A 42 -12.78 -5.21 -5.40
C TYR A 42 -11.52 -5.12 -4.53
N PHE A 43 -11.59 -4.38 -3.42
CA PHE A 43 -10.44 -4.21 -2.51
C PHE A 43 -10.23 -5.36 -1.52
N VAL A 44 -10.98 -6.46 -1.59
CA VAL A 44 -10.70 -7.67 -0.80
C VAL A 44 -9.30 -8.20 -1.14
N GLY A 45 -8.92 -8.19 -2.42
CA GLY A 45 -7.55 -8.55 -2.84
C GLY A 45 -6.47 -7.63 -2.26
N ALA A 46 -6.78 -6.35 -2.08
CA ALA A 46 -5.87 -5.39 -1.44
C ALA A 46 -5.63 -5.69 0.04
N MET A 47 -6.48 -6.48 0.71
CA MET A 47 -6.23 -6.97 2.06
C MET A 47 -4.99 -7.88 2.11
N TYR A 48 -4.83 -8.77 1.13
CA TYR A 48 -3.64 -9.63 1.04
C TYR A 48 -2.39 -8.80 0.75
N ALA A 49 -2.48 -7.81 -0.15
CA ALA A 49 -1.38 -6.89 -0.39
C ALA A 49 -0.99 -6.11 0.88
N ALA A 50 -1.97 -5.71 1.71
CA ALA A 50 -1.71 -5.05 2.98
C ALA A 50 -0.99 -5.98 3.97
N PHE A 51 -1.39 -7.25 4.03
CA PHE A 51 -0.71 -8.25 4.86
C PHE A 51 0.76 -8.42 4.47
N PHE A 52 1.06 -8.60 3.18
CA PHE A 52 2.46 -8.72 2.72
C PHE A 52 3.28 -7.47 3.02
N LEU A 53 2.71 -6.27 2.81
CA LEU A 53 3.38 -5.02 3.16
C LEU A 53 3.64 -4.89 4.67
N ALA A 54 2.66 -5.25 5.50
CA ALA A 54 2.80 -5.20 6.96
C ALA A 54 3.90 -6.15 7.45
N VAL A 55 3.93 -7.39 6.93
CA VAL A 55 4.98 -8.36 7.23
C VAL A 55 6.35 -7.85 6.78
N ALA A 56 6.44 -7.28 5.57
CA ALA A 56 7.69 -6.73 5.06
C ALA A 56 8.21 -5.58 5.93
N VAL A 57 7.34 -4.65 6.35
CA VAL A 57 7.70 -3.55 7.27
C VAL A 57 8.18 -4.11 8.62
N MET A 58 7.46 -5.10 9.16
CA MET A 58 7.80 -5.71 10.44
C MET A 58 9.17 -6.40 10.38
N LEU A 59 9.41 -7.23 9.35
CA LEU A 59 10.69 -7.94 9.17
C LEU A 59 11.86 -6.98 8.93
N MET A 60 11.66 -5.93 8.14
CA MET A 60 12.69 -4.90 7.93
C MET A 60 13.02 -4.16 9.22
N ALA A 61 12.01 -3.75 10.00
CA ALA A 61 12.22 -3.08 11.27
C ALA A 61 12.97 -4.01 12.26
N MET A 62 12.50 -5.23 12.44
CA MET A 62 13.09 -6.19 13.37
C MET A 62 14.51 -6.58 12.96
N GLY A 63 14.75 -6.81 11.66
CA GLY A 63 16.08 -7.10 11.13
C GLY A 63 17.04 -5.92 11.29
N SER A 64 16.57 -4.68 11.09
CA SER A 64 17.39 -3.49 11.32
C SER A 64 17.80 -3.34 12.79
N PHE A 65 16.88 -3.56 13.74
CA PHE A 65 17.21 -3.53 15.16
C PHE A 65 18.17 -4.66 15.52
N TRP A 66 17.97 -5.86 15.00
CA TRP A 66 18.85 -7.00 15.27
C TRP A 66 20.29 -6.76 14.81
N LEU A 67 20.48 -6.13 13.63
CA LEU A 67 21.81 -5.82 13.09
C LEU A 67 22.49 -4.63 13.77
N LEU A 68 21.71 -3.61 14.16
CA LEU A 68 22.26 -2.32 14.63
C LEU A 68 22.29 -2.18 16.16
N THR A 69 21.54 -3.00 16.89
CA THR A 69 21.38 -2.88 18.34
C THR A 69 21.53 -4.24 19.03
N GLN A 70 21.86 -4.23 20.32
CA GLN A 70 21.87 -5.43 21.18
C GLN A 70 20.65 -5.46 22.12
N TRP A 71 19.51 -4.97 21.63
CA TRP A 71 18.29 -4.89 22.42
C TRP A 71 17.73 -6.29 22.72
N SER A 72 16.97 -6.41 23.81
CA SER A 72 16.23 -7.63 24.07
C SER A 72 15.17 -7.86 22.98
N MET A 73 14.83 -9.13 22.72
CA MET A 73 13.80 -9.48 21.73
C MET A 73 12.45 -8.79 22.00
N ARG A 74 12.10 -8.60 23.28
CA ARG A 74 10.88 -7.87 23.68
C ARG A 74 10.92 -6.40 23.27
N ALA A 75 12.06 -5.73 23.45
CA ALA A 75 12.22 -4.33 23.07
C ALA A 75 12.20 -4.15 21.54
N MET A 76 12.87 -5.04 20.79
CA MET A 76 12.84 -5.03 19.33
C MET A 76 11.42 -5.24 18.79
N LEU A 77 10.68 -6.19 19.37
CA LEU A 77 9.30 -6.47 18.99
C LEU A 77 8.41 -5.25 19.26
N ALA A 78 8.48 -4.67 20.46
CA ALA A 78 7.69 -3.49 20.81
C ALA A 78 7.98 -2.30 19.89
N ALA A 79 9.26 -2.01 19.62
CA ALA A 79 9.66 -0.93 18.72
C ALA A 79 9.18 -1.18 17.28
N SER A 80 9.32 -2.42 16.78
CA SER A 80 8.86 -2.78 15.43
C SER A 80 7.33 -2.69 15.31
N SER A 81 6.59 -3.10 16.34
CA SER A 81 5.14 -2.93 16.38
C SER A 81 4.72 -1.46 16.35
N VAL A 82 5.41 -0.58 17.07
CA VAL A 82 5.16 0.87 17.02
C VAL A 82 5.42 1.42 15.61
N ILE A 83 6.52 1.03 14.97
CA ILE A 83 6.83 1.42 13.58
C ILE A 83 5.72 0.96 12.64
N LEU A 84 5.27 -0.30 12.77
CA LEU A 84 4.20 -0.84 11.94
C LEU A 84 2.89 -0.06 12.13
N LEU A 85 2.53 0.27 13.37
CA LEU A 85 1.34 1.09 13.68
C LEU A 85 1.41 2.47 13.02
N LEU A 86 2.57 3.13 13.09
CA LEU A 86 2.79 4.41 12.41
C LEU A 86 2.75 4.27 10.88
N ALA A 87 3.18 3.13 10.35
CA ALA A 87 3.16 2.82 8.93
C ALA A 87 1.78 2.40 8.40
N MET A 88 0.78 2.10 9.26
CA MET A 88 -0.54 1.62 8.84
C MET A 88 -1.23 2.47 7.77
N PRO A 89 -1.26 3.82 7.86
CA PRO A 89 -1.85 4.64 6.81
C PRO A 89 -1.14 4.48 5.47
N ALA A 90 0.18 4.29 5.48
CA ALA A 90 0.96 4.05 4.28
C ALA A 90 0.67 2.64 3.72
N VAL A 91 0.67 1.61 4.57
CA VAL A 91 0.34 0.22 4.20
C VAL A 91 -1.03 0.17 3.54
N PHE A 92 -2.05 0.81 4.13
CA PHE A 92 -3.40 0.87 3.58
C PHE A 92 -3.47 1.55 2.21
N ARG A 93 -2.76 2.68 2.03
CA ARG A 93 -2.75 3.38 0.74
C ARG A 93 -2.03 2.58 -0.32
N TYR A 94 -0.84 2.09 0.00
CA TYR A 94 -0.03 1.35 -0.96
C TYR A 94 -0.61 -0.02 -1.30
N SER A 95 -1.30 -0.69 -0.37
CA SER A 95 -1.95 -1.96 -0.67
C SER A 95 -2.99 -1.81 -1.79
N ARG A 96 -3.83 -0.77 -1.72
CA ARG A 96 -4.83 -0.48 -2.75
C ARG A 96 -4.19 -0.10 -4.08
N ILE A 97 -3.14 0.72 -4.05
CA ILE A 97 -2.39 1.08 -5.27
C ILE A 97 -1.76 -0.16 -5.90
N ILE A 98 -1.03 -0.97 -5.13
CA ILE A 98 -0.38 -2.18 -5.63
C ILE A 98 -1.42 -3.13 -6.22
N TRP A 99 -2.55 -3.34 -5.53
CA TRP A 99 -3.64 -4.16 -6.05
C TRP A 99 -4.16 -3.64 -7.39
N MET A 100 -4.46 -2.35 -7.53
CA MET A 100 -4.90 -1.77 -8.80
C MET A 100 -3.88 -1.90 -9.94
N TYR A 101 -2.58 -1.85 -9.64
CA TYR A 101 -1.52 -2.06 -10.64
C TYR A 101 -1.34 -3.54 -10.99
N LEU A 102 -1.52 -4.43 -10.02
CA LEU A 102 -1.44 -5.88 -10.19
C LEU A 102 -2.62 -6.39 -11.02
N ASP A 103 -3.83 -6.00 -10.63
CA ASP A 103 -5.09 -6.30 -11.32
C ASP A 103 -5.02 -5.87 -12.78
N ARG A 104 -4.61 -4.64 -13.07
CA ARG A 104 -4.39 -4.16 -14.45
C ARG A 104 -3.30 -4.92 -15.22
N ALA A 105 -2.32 -5.50 -14.52
CA ALA A 105 -1.29 -6.29 -15.17
C ALA A 105 -1.79 -7.69 -15.56
N PHE A 106 -2.76 -8.23 -14.82
CA PHE A 106 -3.44 -9.48 -15.15
C PHE A 106 -4.57 -9.27 -16.16
N ASP A 107 -5.36 -8.21 -16.00
CA ASP A 107 -6.45 -7.83 -16.90
C ASP A 107 -6.33 -6.37 -17.36
N PRO A 108 -5.65 -6.12 -18.49
CA PRO A 108 -5.44 -4.78 -19.02
C PRO A 108 -6.63 -4.24 -19.85
N GLU A 109 -7.55 -5.12 -20.29
CA GLU A 109 -8.61 -4.79 -21.25
C GLU A 109 -9.91 -4.31 -20.58
N GLU A 110 -10.13 -4.65 -19.31
CA GLU A 110 -11.14 -4.04 -18.43
C GLU A 110 -10.66 -2.72 -17.77
#